data_AF-A0A318S405-F1
#
_entry.id   AF-A0A318S405-F1
#
_cell.length_a   1.000
_cell.length_b   1.000
_cell.length_c   1.000
_cell.angle_alpha   90.00
_cell.angle_beta   90.00
_cell.angle_gamma   90.00
#
_symmetry.space_group_name_H-M   'P 1'
#
loop_
_entity.id
_entity.type
_entity.pdbx_description
1 polymer ?
#
loop_
_entity_poly.entity_id
_entity_poly.type
_entity_poly.pdbx_seq_one_letter_code
_entity_poly.pdbx_strand_id
1 'polypeptide(L)'
;MNRASKVGLLLAGVAALLLLAFYRSELQWVWEERQEILGAVRATTVRLASVIVIGLIVGVSLARLMRVSRRIEAKATPWVLAFLSVPWLLLMVAINLIPSLGLDETAATGLAVAAFAVQIWALGRRKLEDSREVYVRRAFSYAFVAVMAGELLARTDGLGAQVRFFTLFSRFEHVLLYAALLAVLSMLLLPLVSLMLRVGKSSFLLQG
;
A
#
# COMPACT_ATOMS: atom_id res chain seq x y z
N MET A 1 -7.64 1.69 -11.30
CA MET A 1 -8.70 2.10 -10.34
C MET A 1 -9.65 3.04 -11.07
N ASN A 2 -10.82 2.52 -11.45
CA ASN A 2 -11.81 3.24 -12.27
C ASN A 2 -12.44 4.39 -11.45
N ARG A 3 -12.95 5.47 -12.07
CA ARG A 3 -13.56 6.60 -11.32
C ARG A 3 -14.60 6.11 -10.30
N ALA A 4 -15.38 5.09 -10.66
CA ALA A 4 -16.36 4.43 -9.80
C ALA A 4 -15.77 3.88 -8.48
N SER A 5 -14.58 3.27 -8.51
CA SER A 5 -13.93 2.71 -7.30
C SER A 5 -13.41 3.79 -6.34
N LYS A 6 -12.99 4.95 -6.86
CA LYS A 6 -12.61 6.10 -6.02
C LYS A 6 -13.83 6.71 -5.35
N VAL A 7 -14.93 6.82 -6.09
CA VAL A 7 -16.22 7.30 -5.57
C VAL A 7 -16.76 6.33 -4.53
N GLY A 8 -16.64 5.02 -4.72
CA GLY A 8 -17.05 4.02 -3.73
C GLY A 8 -16.28 4.12 -2.41
N LEU A 9 -14.95 4.27 -2.45
CA LEU A 9 -14.12 4.50 -1.26
C LEU A 9 -14.41 5.84 -0.58
N LEU A 10 -14.67 6.89 -1.36
CA LEU A 10 -15.09 8.21 -0.85
C LEU A 10 -16.44 8.14 -0.17
N LEU A 11 -17.42 7.49 -0.79
CA LEU A 11 -18.76 7.34 -0.23
C LEU A 11 -18.74 6.44 1.00
N ALA A 12 -17.93 5.38 1.02
CA ALA A 12 -17.76 4.53 2.20
C ALA A 12 -17.10 5.30 3.36
N GLY A 13 -16.06 6.09 3.09
CA GLY A 13 -15.39 6.92 4.10
C GLY A 13 -16.29 8.04 4.63
N VAL A 14 -17.02 8.72 3.74
CA VAL A 14 -17.99 9.76 4.12
C VAL A 14 -19.18 9.16 4.87
N ALA A 15 -19.71 8.01 4.43
CA ALA A 15 -20.79 7.33 5.13
C ALA A 15 -20.34 6.85 6.52
N ALA A 16 -19.12 6.32 6.66
CA ALA A 16 -18.57 5.94 7.97
C ALA A 16 -18.39 7.17 8.88
N LEU A 17 -17.90 8.30 8.35
CA LEU A 17 -17.80 9.56 9.11
C LEU A 17 -19.16 10.13 9.48
N LEU A 18 -20.16 10.02 8.61
CA LEU A 18 -21.53 10.44 8.87
C LEU A 18 -22.22 9.54 9.90
N LEU A 19 -21.98 8.23 9.86
CA LEU A 19 -22.46 7.28 10.86
C LEU A 19 -21.84 7.55 12.23
N LEU A 20 -20.53 7.83 12.28
CA LEU A 20 -19.84 8.25 13.51
C LEU A 20 -20.37 9.59 14.03
N ALA A 21 -20.68 10.54 13.14
CA ALA A 21 -21.30 11.81 13.51
C ALA A 21 -22.75 11.65 14.01
N PHE A 22 -23.47 10.62 13.56
CA PHE A 22 -24.82 10.30 14.02
C PHE A 22 -24.81 9.68 15.44
N TYR A 23 -23.77 8.92 15.79
CA TYR A 23 -23.53 8.34 17.12
C TYR A 23 -22.78 9.27 18.10
N ARG A 24 -22.98 10.59 17.97
CA ARG A 24 -22.21 11.62 18.69
C ARG A 24 -22.20 11.48 20.23
N SER A 25 -23.26 10.94 20.83
CA SER A 25 -23.37 10.74 22.28
C SER A 25 -22.51 9.59 22.82
N GLU A 26 -22.00 8.70 21.96
CA GLU A 26 -21.17 7.56 22.36
C GLU A 26 -19.67 7.79 22.10
N LEU A 27 -19.26 8.92 21.50
CA LEU A 27 -17.85 9.18 21.16
C LEU A 27 -16.89 9.42 22.36
N GLN A 28 -17.35 9.27 23.60
CA GLN A 28 -16.46 9.35 24.77
C GLN A 28 -15.38 8.26 24.74
N TRP A 29 -15.72 7.06 24.28
CA TRP A 29 -14.75 5.96 24.14
C TRP A 29 -13.61 6.32 23.18
N VAL A 30 -13.87 7.11 22.13
CA VAL A 30 -12.83 7.58 21.20
C VAL A 30 -11.81 8.47 21.90
N TRP A 31 -12.26 9.28 22.86
CA TRP A 31 -11.38 10.14 23.64
C TRP A 31 -10.52 9.34 24.63
N GLU A 32 -11.08 8.28 25.18
CA GLU A 32 -10.41 7.33 26.06
C GLU A 32 -9.35 6.52 25.30
N GLU A 33 -9.69 6.02 24.10
CA GLU A 33 -8.81 5.21 23.25
C GLU A 33 -7.91 6.04 22.32
N ARG A 34 -7.87 7.37 22.46
CA ARG A 34 -7.15 8.25 21.53
C ARG A 34 -5.68 7.86 21.33
N GLN A 35 -5.02 7.37 22.37
CA GLN A 35 -3.61 6.97 22.31
C GLN A 35 -3.43 5.70 21.48
N GLU A 36 -4.35 4.75 21.58
CA GLU A 36 -4.34 3.52 20.79
C GLU A 36 -4.64 3.80 19.32
N ILE A 37 -5.62 4.67 19.06
CA ILE A 37 -5.94 5.13 17.71
C ILE A 37 -4.72 5.81 17.06
N LEU A 38 -4.10 6.77 17.76
CA LEU A 38 -2.90 7.46 17.27
C LEU A 38 -1.73 6.49 17.09
N GLY A 39 -1.57 5.53 17.99
CA GLY A 39 -0.58 4.45 17.89
C GLY A 39 -0.78 3.61 16.63
N ALA A 40 -2.00 3.17 16.37
CA ALA A 40 -2.34 2.38 15.19
C ALA A 40 -2.13 3.17 13.89
N VAL A 41 -2.62 4.42 13.81
CA VAL A 41 -2.40 5.30 12.65
C VAL A 41 -0.91 5.51 12.41
N ARG A 42 -0.14 5.79 13.47
CA ARG A 42 1.30 6.00 13.38
C ARG A 42 2.01 4.75 12.88
N ALA A 43 1.70 3.58 13.42
CA ALA A 43 2.31 2.32 13.02
C ALA A 43 2.11 2.05 11.52
N THR A 44 0.86 2.12 11.04
CA THR A 44 0.54 1.92 9.62
C THR A 44 1.22 2.97 8.74
N THR A 45 1.22 4.24 9.17
CA THR A 45 1.85 5.33 8.41
C THR A 45 3.36 5.13 8.28
N VAL A 46 4.04 4.78 9.38
CA VAL A 46 5.48 4.54 9.39
C VAL A 46 5.84 3.37 8.49
N ARG A 47 5.10 2.24 8.57
CA ARG A 47 5.36 1.09 7.70
C ARG A 47 5.14 1.41 6.24
N LEU A 48 4.02 2.07 5.93
CA LEU A 48 3.71 2.50 4.57
C LEU A 48 4.79 3.44 4.02
N ALA A 49 5.25 4.40 4.82
CA ALA A 49 6.34 5.29 4.47
C ALA A 49 7.65 4.52 4.22
N SER A 50 8.01 3.57 5.10
CA SER A 50 9.18 2.72 4.91
C SER A 50 9.11 1.89 3.62
N VAL A 51 7.96 1.27 3.35
CA VAL A 51 7.74 0.50 2.11
C VAL A 51 7.94 1.38 0.88
N ILE A 52 7.34 2.57 0.87
CA ILE A 52 7.45 3.51 -0.24
C ILE A 52 8.88 4.00 -0.41
N VAL A 53 9.54 4.45 0.67
CA VAL A 53 10.90 5.01 0.60
C VAL A 53 11.90 3.96 0.14
N ILE A 54 11.93 2.79 0.78
CA ILE A 54 12.86 1.72 0.44
C ILE A 54 12.55 1.20 -0.96
N GLY A 55 11.26 0.97 -1.27
CA GLY A 55 10.83 0.49 -2.57
C GLY A 55 11.14 1.46 -3.70
N LEU A 56 11.05 2.77 -3.47
CA LEU A 56 11.47 3.80 -4.43
C LEU A 56 12.99 3.75 -4.63
N ILE A 57 13.78 3.73 -3.56
CA ILE A 57 15.25 3.68 -3.65
C ILE A 57 15.68 2.47 -4.49
N VAL A 58 15.16 1.28 -4.18
CA VAL A 58 15.50 0.04 -4.89
C VAL A 58 14.97 0.06 -6.33
N GLY A 59 13.68 0.32 -6.50
CA GLY A 59 13.03 0.28 -7.81
C GLY A 59 13.58 1.32 -8.78
N VAL A 60 13.83 2.55 -8.34
CA VAL A 60 14.43 3.61 -9.17
C VAL A 60 15.86 3.28 -9.53
N SER A 61 16.66 2.74 -8.60
CA SER A 61 18.04 2.32 -8.87
C SER A 61 18.08 1.24 -9.95
N LEU A 62 17.23 0.21 -9.84
CA LEU A 62 17.13 -0.85 -10.84
C LEU A 62 16.60 -0.34 -12.19
N ALA A 63 15.59 0.54 -12.18
CA ALA A 63 15.07 1.17 -13.39
C ALA A 63 16.15 2.00 -14.11
N ARG A 64 16.98 2.72 -13.35
CA ARG A 64 18.11 3.49 -13.88
C ARG A 64 19.13 2.57 -14.53
N LEU A 65 19.53 1.50 -13.85
CA LEU A 65 20.48 0.51 -14.40
C LEU A 65 20.00 -0.08 -15.73
N MET A 66 18.71 -0.39 -15.85
CA MET A 66 18.13 -0.86 -17.13
C MET A 66 18.23 0.19 -18.23
N ARG A 67 18.00 1.47 -17.92
CA ARG A 67 18.03 2.53 -18.93
C ARG A 67 19.43 2.82 -19.47
N VAL A 68 20.47 2.60 -18.65
CA VAL A 68 21.87 2.89 -19.02
C VAL A 68 22.32 2.09 -20.25
N SER A 69 21.90 0.82 -20.39
CA SER A 69 22.38 -0.04 -21.49
C SER A 69 21.29 -0.96 -22.03
N ARG A 70 21.16 -1.02 -23.35
CA ARG A 70 20.25 -1.96 -24.05
C ARG A 70 20.54 -3.42 -23.72
N ARG A 71 21.81 -3.78 -23.43
CA ARG A 71 22.18 -5.15 -23.05
C ARG A 71 21.67 -5.49 -21.65
N ILE A 72 21.72 -4.54 -20.71
CA ILE A 72 21.19 -4.72 -19.35
C ILE A 72 19.67 -4.81 -19.42
N GLU A 73 19.02 -3.93 -20.18
CA GLU A 73 17.57 -3.98 -20.40
C GLU A 73 17.14 -5.35 -20.95
N ALA A 74 17.82 -5.87 -21.98
CA ALA A 74 17.50 -7.17 -22.57
C ALA A 74 17.64 -8.33 -21.57
N LYS A 75 18.67 -8.31 -20.71
CA LYS A 75 18.87 -9.35 -19.67
C LYS A 75 17.92 -9.22 -18.49
N ALA A 76 17.57 -8.00 -18.10
CA ALA A 76 16.71 -7.72 -16.95
C ALA A 76 15.22 -7.89 -17.26
N THR A 77 14.80 -7.65 -18.50
CA THR A 77 13.38 -7.68 -18.89
C THR A 77 12.66 -9.00 -18.54
N PRO A 78 13.23 -10.19 -18.81
CA PRO A 78 12.59 -11.45 -18.41
C PRO A 78 12.33 -11.54 -16.91
N TRP A 79 13.28 -11.06 -16.09
CA TRP A 79 13.14 -11.04 -14.63
C TRP A 79 12.05 -10.06 -14.19
N VAL A 80 12.04 -8.85 -14.75
CA VAL A 80 10.97 -7.86 -14.48
C VAL A 80 9.60 -8.47 -14.78
N LEU A 81 9.44 -9.10 -15.94
CA LEU A 81 8.18 -9.74 -16.33
C LEU A 81 7.79 -10.88 -15.40
N ALA A 82 8.75 -11.74 -15.03
CA ALA A 82 8.53 -12.82 -14.08
C ALA A 82 8.05 -12.26 -12.72
N PHE A 83 8.73 -11.25 -12.17
CA PHE A 83 8.33 -10.64 -10.91
C PHE A 83 7.01 -9.86 -10.99
N LEU A 84 6.68 -9.26 -12.13
CA LEU A 84 5.38 -8.62 -12.35
C LEU A 84 4.24 -9.64 -12.41
N SER A 85 4.52 -10.88 -12.83
CA SER A 85 3.53 -11.97 -12.86
C SER A 85 3.27 -12.60 -11.49
N VAL A 86 4.16 -12.35 -10.51
CA VAL A 86 3.99 -12.88 -9.15
C VAL A 86 2.75 -12.24 -8.51
N PRO A 87 1.77 -13.04 -8.04
CA PRO A 87 0.63 -12.50 -7.31
C PRO A 87 1.04 -12.20 -5.87
N TRP A 88 1.77 -11.09 -5.67
CA TRP A 88 2.39 -10.72 -4.38
C TRP A 88 1.44 -10.78 -3.17
N LEU A 89 0.18 -10.39 -3.35
CA LEU A 89 -0.83 -10.46 -2.30
C LEU A 89 -1.20 -11.90 -1.94
N LEU A 90 -1.33 -12.79 -2.94
CA LEU A 90 -1.56 -14.22 -2.69
C LEU A 90 -0.34 -14.85 -2.03
N LEU A 91 0.87 -14.40 -2.36
CA LEU A 91 2.08 -14.89 -1.71
C LEU A 91 2.11 -14.53 -0.22
N MET A 92 1.72 -13.30 0.15
CA MET A 92 1.59 -12.90 1.56
C MET A 92 0.56 -13.76 2.30
N VAL A 93 -0.61 -13.98 1.69
CA VAL A 93 -1.63 -14.86 2.27
C VAL A 93 -1.10 -16.28 2.43
N ALA A 94 -0.48 -16.84 1.40
CA ALA A 94 0.03 -18.20 1.39
C ALA A 94 1.11 -18.43 2.46
N ILE A 95 2.07 -17.50 2.61
CA ILE A 95 3.11 -17.60 3.64
C ILE A 95 2.47 -17.54 5.03
N ASN A 96 1.47 -16.68 5.25
CA ASN A 96 0.82 -16.56 6.55
C ASN A 96 -0.05 -17.77 6.91
N LEU A 97 -0.53 -18.53 5.92
CA LEU A 97 -1.27 -19.78 6.15
C LEU A 97 -0.37 -20.94 6.59
N ILE A 98 0.93 -20.86 6.35
CA ILE A 98 1.89 -21.88 6.76
C ILE A 98 2.36 -21.56 8.19
N PRO A 99 1.95 -22.32 9.22
CA PRO A 99 2.20 -21.94 10.61
C PRO A 99 3.69 -21.85 10.96
N SER A 100 4.53 -22.63 10.29
CA SER A 100 5.98 -22.64 10.49
C SER A 100 6.71 -21.47 9.80
N LEU A 101 6.05 -20.79 8.87
CA LEU A 101 6.59 -19.65 8.11
C LEU A 101 5.89 -18.33 8.43
N GLY A 102 5.07 -18.32 9.49
CA GLY A 102 4.20 -17.20 9.86
C GLY A 102 4.86 -15.84 9.60
N LEU A 103 4.13 -14.97 8.92
CA LEU A 103 4.67 -13.71 8.44
C LEU A 103 4.91 -12.78 9.62
N ASP A 104 6.17 -12.62 9.99
CA ASP A 104 6.57 -11.57 10.91
C ASP A 104 6.50 -10.19 10.23
N GLU A 105 6.62 -9.14 11.04
CA GLU A 105 6.51 -7.76 10.55
C GLU A 105 7.56 -7.43 9.47
N THR A 106 8.77 -7.98 9.61
CA THR A 106 9.89 -7.68 8.74
C THR A 106 9.73 -8.36 7.39
N ALA A 107 9.29 -9.62 7.37
CA ALA A 107 8.97 -10.36 6.16
C ALA A 107 7.79 -9.71 5.40
N ALA A 108 6.75 -9.27 6.12
CA ALA A 108 5.61 -8.60 5.50
C ALA A 108 6.03 -7.28 4.85
N THR A 109 6.83 -6.50 5.56
CA THR A 109 7.39 -5.24 5.05
C THR A 109 8.30 -5.51 3.85
N GLY A 110 9.16 -6.54 3.90
CA GLY A 110 10.05 -6.92 2.81
C GLY A 110 9.31 -7.33 1.54
N LEU A 111 8.24 -8.13 1.67
CA LEU A 111 7.37 -8.50 0.55
C LEU A 111 6.65 -7.29 -0.03
N ALA A 112 6.16 -6.38 0.81
CA ALA A 112 5.53 -5.14 0.37
C ALA A 112 6.51 -4.23 -0.39
N VAL A 113 7.76 -4.10 0.10
CA VAL A 113 8.85 -3.40 -0.58
C VAL A 113 9.13 -4.04 -1.93
N ALA A 114 9.25 -5.37 -2.00
CA ALA A 114 9.52 -6.08 -3.24
C ALA A 114 8.40 -5.86 -4.27
N ALA A 115 7.14 -6.04 -3.87
CA ALA A 115 5.96 -5.82 -4.71
C ALA A 115 5.91 -4.39 -5.26
N PHE A 116 6.19 -3.39 -4.42
CA PHE A 116 6.27 -1.99 -4.84
C PHE A 116 7.46 -1.74 -5.78
N ALA A 117 8.66 -2.17 -5.40
CA ALA A 117 9.90 -1.90 -6.11
C ALA A 117 9.89 -2.49 -7.51
N VAL A 118 9.30 -3.69 -7.71
CA VAL A 118 9.16 -4.32 -9.02
C VAL A 118 8.31 -3.47 -9.98
N GLN A 119 7.22 -2.87 -9.49
CA GLN A 119 6.37 -1.98 -10.29
C GLN A 119 7.13 -0.72 -10.73
N ILE A 120 7.97 -0.17 -9.85
CA ILE A 120 8.83 0.99 -10.16
C ILE A 120 9.98 0.58 -11.10
N TRP A 121 10.59 -0.58 -10.88
CA TRP A 121 11.67 -1.13 -11.71
C TRP A 121 11.21 -1.29 -13.16
N ALA A 122 9.98 -1.74 -13.37
CA ALA A 122 9.38 -1.88 -14.69
C ALA A 122 9.41 -0.59 -15.54
N LEU A 123 9.38 0.59 -14.90
CA LEU A 123 9.50 1.89 -15.60
C LEU A 123 10.86 2.09 -16.30
N GLY A 124 11.86 1.27 -15.98
CA GLY A 124 13.15 1.23 -16.66
C GLY A 124 13.07 0.71 -18.10
N ARG A 125 12.03 -0.05 -18.46
CA ARG A 125 11.79 -0.50 -19.83
C ARG A 125 11.53 0.70 -20.76
N ARG A 126 12.16 0.71 -21.94
CA ARG A 126 11.96 1.75 -22.96
C ARG A 126 10.60 1.63 -23.64
N LYS A 127 10.18 0.39 -23.92
CA LYS A 127 8.85 0.06 -24.44
C LYS A 127 8.00 -0.52 -23.32
N LEU A 128 6.96 0.21 -22.93
CA LEU A 128 5.98 -0.20 -21.93
C LEU A 128 4.67 -0.59 -22.64
N GLU A 129 3.99 -1.59 -22.10
CA GLU A 129 2.66 -2.00 -22.57
C GLU A 129 1.58 -1.01 -22.11
N ASP A 130 1.67 -0.59 -20.85
CA ASP A 130 0.79 0.41 -20.23
C ASP A 130 1.47 1.77 -20.10
N SER A 131 0.68 2.82 -19.86
CA SER A 131 1.23 4.14 -19.54
C SER A 131 2.03 4.10 -18.22
N ARG A 132 3.09 4.89 -18.14
CA ARG A 132 3.92 4.98 -16.91
C ARG A 132 3.11 5.35 -15.67
N GLU A 133 2.05 6.15 -15.86
CA GLU A 133 1.13 6.51 -14.78
C GLU A 133 0.44 5.29 -14.16
N VAL A 134 0.07 4.30 -14.99
CA VAL A 134 -0.56 3.07 -14.51
C VAL A 134 0.40 2.29 -13.61
N TYR A 135 1.68 2.16 -13.98
CA TYR A 135 2.69 1.50 -13.16
C TYR A 135 2.90 2.19 -11.80
N VAL A 136 3.03 3.53 -11.79
CA VAL A 136 3.18 4.28 -10.53
C VAL A 136 1.94 4.11 -9.66
N ARG A 137 0.74 4.27 -10.22
CA ARG A 137 -0.52 4.05 -9.47
C ARG A 137 -0.63 2.62 -8.93
N ARG A 138 -0.25 1.62 -9.73
CA ARG A 138 -0.21 0.21 -9.30
C ARG A 138 0.79 0.03 -8.17
N ALA A 139 2.00 0.59 -8.26
CA ALA A 139 3.01 0.51 -7.21
C ALA A 139 2.45 1.01 -5.86
N PHE A 140 1.92 2.23 -5.81
CA PHE A 140 1.34 2.79 -4.59
C PHE A 140 0.14 1.99 -4.06
N SER A 141 -0.69 1.48 -4.96
CA SER A 141 -1.81 0.61 -4.58
C SER A 141 -1.30 -0.70 -3.97
N TYR A 142 -0.26 -1.30 -4.55
CA TYR A 142 0.38 -2.50 -4.01
C TYR A 142 1.01 -2.25 -2.66
N ALA A 143 1.74 -1.15 -2.45
CA ALA A 143 2.29 -0.83 -1.13
C ALA A 143 1.19 -0.73 -0.06
N PHE A 144 0.11 0.01 -0.36
CA PHE A 144 -1.01 0.13 0.58
C PHE A 144 -1.65 -1.23 0.88
N VAL A 145 -2.06 -1.97 -0.14
CA VAL A 145 -2.75 -3.25 0.06
C VAL A 145 -1.84 -4.29 0.69
N ALA A 146 -0.54 -4.31 0.38
CA ALA A 146 0.41 -5.22 0.98
C ALA A 146 0.67 -4.90 2.47
N VAL A 147 0.79 -3.63 2.84
CA VAL A 147 0.87 -3.23 4.27
C VAL A 147 -0.42 -3.64 4.99
N MET A 148 -1.58 -3.38 4.38
CA MET A 148 -2.86 -3.77 4.97
C MET A 148 -3.02 -5.27 5.14
N ALA A 149 -2.65 -6.04 4.11
CA ALA A 149 -2.62 -7.50 4.18
C ALA A 149 -1.66 -7.95 5.28
N GLY A 150 -0.47 -7.34 5.36
CA GLY A 150 0.49 -7.58 6.44
C GLY A 150 -0.13 -7.36 7.82
N GLU A 151 -0.77 -6.22 8.07
CA GLU A 151 -1.36 -5.92 9.38
C GLU A 151 -2.58 -6.79 9.71
N LEU A 152 -3.37 -7.19 8.72
CA LEU A 152 -4.50 -8.10 8.89
C LEU A 152 -4.04 -9.54 9.16
N LEU A 153 -2.97 -9.97 8.51
CA LEU A 153 -2.51 -11.36 8.54
C LEU A 153 -1.50 -11.60 9.67
N ALA A 154 -0.57 -10.67 9.86
CA ALA A 154 0.44 -10.73 10.92
C ALA A 154 -0.17 -10.37 12.28
N ARG A 155 0.48 -10.80 13.35
CA ARG A 155 0.14 -10.41 14.74
C ARG A 155 0.83 -9.10 15.13
N THR A 156 0.77 -8.10 14.25
CA THR A 156 1.40 -6.80 14.44
C THR A 156 0.38 -5.76 14.88
N ASP A 157 0.85 -4.59 15.33
CA ASP A 157 -0.02 -3.43 15.57
C ASP A 157 -0.44 -2.74 14.27
N GLY A 158 -1.26 -1.70 14.34
CA GLY A 158 -1.66 -0.89 13.20
C GLY A 158 -3.16 -0.91 12.92
N LEU A 159 -3.60 -0.08 11.98
CA LEU A 159 -5.01 0.06 11.62
C LEU A 159 -5.60 -1.27 11.11
N GLY A 160 -4.87 -2.05 10.31
CA GLY A 160 -5.34 -3.36 9.85
C GLY A 160 -5.52 -4.35 10.99
N ALA A 161 -4.62 -4.34 11.96
CA ALA A 161 -4.71 -5.21 13.13
C ALA A 161 -5.90 -4.87 14.02
N GLN A 162 -6.18 -3.58 14.21
CA GLN A 162 -7.36 -3.12 14.95
C GLN A 162 -8.67 -3.51 14.24
N VAL A 163 -8.73 -3.37 12.92
CA VAL A 163 -9.87 -3.88 12.13
C VAL A 163 -10.07 -5.36 12.37
N ARG A 164 -9.02 -6.19 12.29
CA ARG A 164 -9.13 -7.63 12.58
C ARG A 164 -9.64 -7.87 14.00
N PHE A 165 -9.01 -7.25 14.99
CA PHE A 165 -9.31 -7.44 16.40
C PHE A 165 -10.78 -7.13 16.69
N PHE A 166 -11.25 -5.93 16.37
CA PHE A 166 -12.63 -5.53 16.64
C PHE A 166 -13.66 -6.28 15.80
N THR A 167 -13.29 -6.78 14.62
CA THR A 167 -14.14 -7.68 13.85
C THR A 167 -14.35 -9.01 14.58
N LEU A 168 -13.30 -9.59 15.17
CA LEU A 168 -13.39 -10.85 15.94
C LEU A 168 -14.29 -10.70 17.18
N PHE A 169 -14.31 -9.52 17.80
CA PHE A 169 -15.16 -9.22 18.96
C PHE A 169 -16.51 -8.58 18.61
N SER A 170 -16.88 -8.52 17.32
CA SER A 170 -18.16 -7.96 16.83
C SER A 170 -18.44 -6.52 17.28
N ARG A 171 -17.39 -5.70 17.45
CA ARG A 171 -17.49 -4.28 17.83
C ARG A 171 -17.53 -3.40 16.58
N PHE A 172 -18.69 -3.34 15.93
CA PHE A 172 -18.86 -2.71 14.61
C PHE A 172 -18.49 -1.22 14.56
N GLU A 173 -18.74 -0.46 15.63
CA GLU A 173 -18.38 0.96 15.69
C GLU A 173 -16.86 1.18 15.56
N HIS A 174 -16.07 0.34 16.22
CA HIS A 174 -14.61 0.41 16.16
C HIS A 174 -14.13 -0.01 14.77
N VAL A 175 -14.71 -1.08 14.22
CA VAL A 175 -14.43 -1.50 12.83
C VAL A 175 -14.69 -0.37 11.84
N LEU A 176 -15.83 0.34 11.97
CA LEU A 176 -16.16 1.47 11.12
C LEU A 176 -15.16 2.64 11.29
N LEU A 177 -14.78 2.95 12.53
CA LEU A 177 -13.76 3.98 12.80
C LEU A 177 -12.42 3.65 12.15
N TYR A 178 -11.88 2.46 12.39
CA TYR A 178 -10.59 2.07 11.82
C TYR A 178 -10.66 1.93 10.30
N ALA A 179 -11.78 1.47 9.74
CA ALA A 179 -12.00 1.47 8.29
C ALA A 179 -12.07 2.89 7.70
N ALA A 180 -12.69 3.85 8.41
CA ALA A 180 -12.71 5.25 7.99
C ALA A 180 -11.29 5.85 8.01
N LEU A 181 -10.50 5.59 9.05
CA LEU A 181 -9.10 6.03 9.15
C LEU A 181 -8.25 5.45 8.02
N LEU A 182 -8.46 4.18 7.66
CA LEU A 182 -7.83 3.56 6.50
C LEU A 182 -8.22 4.20 5.18
N ALA A 183 -9.49 4.52 5.00
CA ALA A 183 -9.96 5.23 3.82
C ALA A 183 -9.29 6.61 3.71
N VAL A 184 -9.20 7.36 4.81
CA VAL A 184 -8.49 8.64 4.87
C VAL A 184 -7.02 8.46 4.49
N LEU A 185 -6.32 7.49 5.09
CA LEU A 185 -4.91 7.22 4.78
C LEU A 185 -4.70 6.87 3.30
N SER A 186 -5.60 6.07 2.72
CA SER A 186 -5.56 5.73 1.29
C SER A 186 -5.75 6.95 0.38
N MET A 187 -6.59 7.92 0.79
CA MET A 187 -6.79 9.16 0.06
C MET A 187 -5.56 10.05 0.12
N LEU A 188 -4.85 10.06 1.26
CA LEU A 188 -3.60 10.80 1.42
C LEU A 188 -2.47 10.26 0.53
N LEU A 189 -2.58 9.05 -0.01
CA LEU A 189 -1.64 8.55 -1.03
C LEU A 189 -1.86 9.18 -2.42
N LEU A 190 -3.08 9.64 -2.75
CA LEU A 190 -3.38 10.26 -4.05
C LEU A 190 -2.51 11.50 -4.36
N PRO A 191 -2.32 12.47 -3.44
CA PRO A 191 -1.41 13.58 -3.70
C PRO A 191 0.03 13.10 -3.85
N LEU A 192 0.44 12.05 -3.14
CA LEU A 192 1.80 11.50 -3.22
C LEU A 192 2.09 10.84 -4.58
N VAL A 193 1.12 10.08 -5.10
CA VAL A 193 1.13 9.57 -6.49
C VAL A 193 1.22 10.73 -7.47
N SER A 194 0.39 11.76 -7.29
CA SER A 194 0.35 12.92 -8.19
C SER A 194 1.68 13.69 -8.18
N LEU A 195 2.29 13.84 -7.00
CA LEU A 195 3.61 14.42 -6.82
C LEU A 195 4.69 13.59 -7.53
N MET A 196 4.69 12.28 -7.34
CA MET A 196 5.62 11.36 -8.02
C MET A 196 5.47 11.41 -9.54
N LEU A 197 4.25 11.50 -10.07
CA LEU A 197 4.04 11.68 -11.50
C LEU A 197 4.55 13.04 -11.99
N ARG A 198 4.40 14.09 -11.19
CA ARG A 198 4.90 15.43 -11.52
C ARG A 198 6.43 15.48 -11.53
N VAL A 199 7.07 14.99 -10.48
CA VAL A 199 8.54 14.86 -10.36
C VAL A 199 9.09 13.88 -11.40
N GLY A 200 8.33 12.82 -11.70
CA GLY A 200 8.65 11.87 -12.74
C GLY A 200 8.75 12.52 -14.11
N LYS A 201 7.83 13.45 -14.45
CA LYS A 201 7.80 14.13 -15.76
C LYS A 201 9.03 15.02 -15.97
N SER A 202 9.54 15.62 -14.91
CA SER A 202 10.78 16.41 -14.96
C SER A 202 12.05 15.57 -14.83
N SER A 203 11.96 14.27 -14.53
CA SER A 203 13.10 13.39 -14.30
C SER A 203 13.21 12.27 -15.34
N PHE A 204 14.35 11.58 -15.34
CA PHE A 204 14.66 10.51 -16.28
C PHE A 204 13.64 9.35 -16.25
N LEU A 205 12.84 9.21 -15.20
CA LEU A 205 11.91 8.09 -15.03
C LEU A 205 10.70 8.16 -15.96
N LEU A 206 10.22 9.37 -16.33
CA LEU A 206 9.08 9.52 -17.25
C LEU A 206 9.41 10.17 -18.60
N GLN A 207 10.64 10.63 -18.82
CA GLN A 207 11.11 10.98 -20.17
C GLN A 207 11.24 9.69 -20.99
N GLY A 208 10.34 9.50 -21.95
CA GLY A 208 10.33 8.40 -22.90
C GLY A 208 9.74 8.91 -24.20
#